data_AF-A0A9W6BS96-F1
#
_entry.id   AF-A0A9W6BS96-F1
#
_cell.length_a   1.000
_cell.length_b   1.000
_cell.length_c   1.000
_cell.angle_alpha   90.00
_cell.angle_beta   90.00
_cell.angle_gamma   90.00
#
_symmetry.space_group_name_H-M   'P 1'
#
loop_
_entity.id
_entity.type
_entity.pdbx_description
1 polymer ?
#
loop_
_entity_poly.entity_id
_entity_poly.type
_entity_poly.pdbx_seq_one_letter_code
_entity_poly.pdbx_strand_id
1 'polypeptide(L)'
;MFGPRVSYETALEPTFCSPYNFGVNSIFLVLIPYTLVTALHDTNLELALILGTAFSGALIILGLFIRFLGGYRTWPYTFELFMLVVNAVLLGVSYPEPGVVKKYLPFISNAFYATFALLSIMITKPFTLQYVREFVPPAAGVHDSLVKSAYGTAAVWTLTFVANTLLYLIPVCRGRDSDHNNALNLVFRIILPIFFALFAAIATRMWPLALVRQLRHSTGFDGAMRKVVINPLALHGGPYGLPPPLPLPPGGPYAAGLSPRPLHVHAVAT
;
A
#
# COMPACT_ATOMS: atom_id res chain seq x y z
N MET A 1 -21.09 -44.16 18.32
CA MET A 1 -20.05 -44.06 17.26
C MET A 1 -19.66 -42.60 17.12
N PHE A 2 -18.50 -42.22 17.63
CA PHE A 2 -17.94 -40.88 17.41
C PHE A 2 -17.17 -40.94 16.09
N GLY A 3 -17.70 -40.28 15.06
CA GLY A 3 -16.96 -40.12 13.81
C GLY A 3 -15.63 -39.41 14.08
N PRO A 4 -14.56 -39.72 13.32
CA PRO A 4 -13.30 -39.03 13.45
C PRO A 4 -13.56 -37.54 13.28
N ARG A 5 -13.41 -36.76 14.37
CA ARG A 5 -13.30 -35.31 14.26
C ARG A 5 -12.05 -35.09 13.43
N VAL A 6 -12.23 -34.72 12.16
CA VAL A 6 -11.19 -34.06 11.40
C VAL A 6 -10.89 -32.81 12.20
N SER A 7 -9.85 -32.89 13.03
CA SER A 7 -9.23 -31.70 13.58
C SER A 7 -8.83 -30.91 12.36
N TYR A 8 -9.58 -29.84 12.09
CA TYR A 8 -9.04 -28.73 11.33
C TYR A 8 -7.85 -28.31 12.17
N GLU A 9 -6.66 -28.84 11.86
CA GLU A 9 -5.43 -28.13 12.13
C GLU A 9 -5.77 -26.70 11.75
N THR A 10 -5.71 -25.83 12.74
CA THR A 10 -5.63 -24.39 12.60
C THR A 10 -4.48 -24.15 11.63
N ALA A 11 -4.79 -24.31 10.34
CA ALA A 11 -3.93 -24.00 9.23
C ALA A 11 -3.57 -22.56 9.52
N LEU A 12 -2.30 -22.34 9.87
CA LEU A 12 -1.74 -21.06 10.23
C LEU A 12 -2.48 -20.02 9.40
N GLU A 13 -3.31 -19.19 10.06
CA GLU A 13 -3.99 -18.11 9.36
C GLU A 13 -2.90 -17.44 8.53
N PRO A 14 -2.99 -17.45 7.20
CA PRO A 14 -1.89 -16.99 6.37
C PRO A 14 -1.50 -15.62 6.89
N THR A 15 -0.27 -15.52 7.41
CA THR A 15 0.25 -14.34 8.12
C THR A 15 0.02 -13.06 7.31
N PHE A 16 -0.11 -13.20 5.99
CA PHE A 16 -0.57 -12.26 4.98
C PHE A 16 -1.84 -11.42 5.30
N CYS A 17 -2.72 -11.86 6.22
CA CYS A 17 -3.88 -11.05 6.64
C CYS A 17 -3.76 -10.45 8.05
N SER A 18 -2.60 -10.62 8.71
CA SER A 18 -2.36 -10.00 10.00
C SER A 18 -2.30 -8.48 9.83
N PRO A 19 -3.09 -7.70 10.59
CA PRO A 19 -2.98 -6.24 10.59
C PRO A 19 -1.59 -5.77 11.07
N TYR A 20 -0.75 -6.66 11.60
CA TYR A 20 0.62 -6.39 12.02
C TYR A 20 1.65 -6.62 10.91
N ASN A 21 1.22 -6.97 9.70
CA ASN A 21 2.14 -7.11 8.57
C ASN A 21 2.83 -5.79 8.24
N PHE A 22 4.13 -5.90 8.01
CA PHE A 22 4.98 -4.76 7.65
C PHE A 22 4.46 -4.06 6.38
N GLY A 23 3.90 -4.80 5.42
CA GLY A 23 3.34 -4.25 4.17
C GLY A 23 2.19 -3.28 4.42
N VAL A 24 1.35 -3.57 5.40
CA VAL A 24 0.18 -2.75 5.74
C VAL A 24 0.59 -1.43 6.40
N ASN A 25 1.71 -1.42 7.12
CA ASN A 25 2.24 -0.23 7.79
C ASN A 25 3.29 0.53 6.93
N SER A 26 3.64 0.01 5.75
CA SER A 26 4.64 0.62 4.86
C SER A 26 4.27 2.04 4.41
N ILE A 27 2.97 2.38 4.36
CA ILE A 27 2.50 3.73 4.05
C ILE A 27 3.00 4.80 5.03
N PHE A 28 3.30 4.42 6.28
CA PHE A 28 3.90 5.34 7.25
C PHE A 28 5.40 5.53 7.04
N LEU A 29 6.09 4.53 6.48
CA LEU A 29 7.53 4.62 6.20
C LEU A 29 7.82 5.68 5.14
N VAL A 30 6.93 5.81 4.16
CA VAL A 30 6.93 6.87 3.15
C VAL A 30 6.95 8.28 3.76
N LEU A 31 6.35 8.47 4.95
CA LEU A 31 6.36 9.77 5.61
C LEU A 31 7.74 10.17 6.11
N ILE A 32 8.66 9.23 6.36
CA ILE A 32 9.99 9.53 6.89
C ILE A 32 10.78 10.45 5.94
N PRO A 33 11.04 10.08 4.66
CA PRO A 33 11.74 10.98 3.76
C PRO A 33 10.97 12.27 3.51
N TYR A 34 9.63 12.22 3.42
CA TYR A 34 8.78 13.41 3.24
C TYR A 34 8.92 14.42 4.39
N THR A 35 8.84 13.95 5.64
CA THR A 35 8.94 14.77 6.84
C THR A 35 10.34 15.32 7.03
N LEU A 36 11.39 14.53 6.78
CA LEU A 36 12.78 14.99 6.85
C LEU A 36 13.05 16.12 5.86
N VAL A 37 12.66 15.96 4.60
CA VAL A 37 12.82 17.00 3.57
C VAL A 37 12.02 18.24 3.96
N THR A 38 10.76 18.07 4.38
CA THR A 38 9.88 19.20 4.76
C THR A 38 10.40 19.93 6.00
N ALA A 39 10.92 19.25 7.00
CA ALA A 39 11.39 19.87 8.23
C ALA A 39 12.75 20.56 8.09
N LEU A 40 13.65 20.01 7.26
CA LEU A 40 15.04 20.46 7.19
C LEU A 40 15.33 21.40 6.02
N HIS A 41 14.45 21.52 5.00
CA HIS A 41 14.73 22.31 3.80
C HIS A 41 15.12 23.77 4.08
N ASP A 42 14.55 24.38 5.13
CA ASP A 42 14.82 25.78 5.48
C ASP A 42 16.19 25.99 6.16
N THR A 43 16.71 25.00 6.88
CA THR A 43 17.99 25.14 7.61
C THR A 43 19.16 24.60 6.81
N ASN A 44 19.04 23.37 6.31
CA ASN A 44 20.10 22.63 5.64
C ASN A 44 19.52 21.94 4.40
N LEU A 45 19.32 22.69 3.31
CA LEU A 45 18.69 22.21 2.09
C LEU A 45 19.35 20.93 1.54
N GLU A 46 20.66 20.96 1.35
CA GLU A 46 21.41 19.84 0.78
C GLU A 46 21.30 18.60 1.67
N LEU A 47 21.49 18.77 2.99
CA LEU A 47 21.34 17.68 3.95
C LEU A 47 19.92 17.09 3.92
N ALA A 48 18.89 17.95 3.85
CA ALA A 48 17.49 17.53 3.78
C ALA A 48 17.24 16.64 2.55
N LEU A 49 17.78 17.04 1.39
CA LEU A 49 17.65 16.32 0.12
C LEU A 49 18.49 15.03 0.08
N ILE A 50 19.71 15.05 0.62
CA ILE A 50 20.56 13.86 0.77
C ILE A 50 19.85 12.84 1.66
N LEU A 51 19.38 13.25 2.83
CA LEU A 51 18.65 12.37 3.75
C LEU A 51 17.35 11.86 3.11
N GLY A 52 16.56 12.73 2.48
CA GLY A 52 15.34 12.33 1.78
C GLY A 52 15.57 11.29 0.70
N THR A 53 16.63 11.46 -0.10
CA THR A 53 17.05 10.52 -1.14
C THR A 53 17.55 9.21 -0.53
N ALA A 54 18.42 9.28 0.48
CA ALA A 54 18.99 8.12 1.16
C ALA A 54 17.91 7.27 1.84
N PHE A 55 16.98 7.88 2.59
CA PHE A 55 15.87 7.17 3.22
C PHE A 55 14.92 6.57 2.19
N SER A 56 14.61 7.26 1.09
CA SER A 56 13.78 6.70 0.02
C SER A 56 14.47 5.48 -0.62
N GLY A 57 15.77 5.56 -0.90
CA GLY A 57 16.56 4.44 -1.42
C GLY A 57 16.64 3.26 -0.44
N ALA A 58 16.85 3.55 0.84
CA ALA A 58 16.89 2.55 1.90
C ALA A 58 15.55 1.82 2.04
N LEU A 59 14.42 2.53 1.93
CA LEU A 59 13.08 1.91 1.95
C LEU A 59 12.85 0.98 0.75
N ILE A 60 13.34 1.35 -0.44
CA ILE A 60 13.26 0.49 -1.63
C ILE A 60 14.08 -0.80 -1.43
N ILE A 61 15.31 -0.68 -0.91
CA ILE A 61 16.19 -1.83 -0.61
C ILE A 61 15.57 -2.70 0.48
N LEU A 62 15.06 -2.09 1.54
CA LEU A 62 14.36 -2.79 2.62
C LEU A 62 13.13 -3.53 2.09
N GLY A 63 12.34 -2.89 1.23
CA GLY A 63 11.18 -3.50 0.61
C GLY A 63 11.53 -4.67 -0.29
N LEU A 64 12.64 -4.59 -1.02
CA LEU A 64 13.18 -5.69 -1.81
C LEU A 64 13.60 -6.87 -0.90
N PHE A 65 14.30 -6.58 0.19
CA PHE A 65 14.69 -7.59 1.17
C PHE A 65 13.49 -8.29 1.81
N ILE A 66 12.49 -7.52 2.25
CA ILE A 66 11.26 -8.05 2.83
C ILE A 66 10.46 -8.85 1.79
N ARG A 67 10.48 -8.44 0.52
CA ARG A 67 9.89 -9.21 -0.59
C ARG A 67 10.57 -10.57 -0.76
N PHE A 68 11.91 -10.64 -0.69
CA PHE A 68 12.64 -11.91 -0.74
C PHE A 68 12.31 -12.83 0.43
N LEU A 69 12.07 -12.27 1.62
CA LEU A 69 11.60 -13.02 2.79
C LEU A 69 10.10 -13.38 2.73
N GLY A 70 9.40 -13.06 1.64
CA GLY A 70 7.97 -13.32 1.47
C GLY A 70 7.04 -12.41 2.27
N GLY A 71 7.55 -11.33 2.87
CA GLY A 71 6.77 -10.41 3.72
C GLY A 71 5.96 -9.35 2.95
N TYR A 72 6.36 -9.01 1.73
CA TYR A 72 5.61 -8.10 0.85
C TYR A 72 4.97 -8.86 -0.30
N ARG A 73 3.69 -8.57 -0.55
CA ARG A 73 3.01 -9.09 -1.74
C ARG A 73 3.21 -8.17 -2.94
N THR A 74 3.11 -6.87 -2.75
CA THR A 74 3.26 -5.87 -3.78
C THR A 74 4.59 -5.13 -3.61
N TRP A 75 5.43 -5.19 -4.64
CA TRP A 75 6.69 -4.45 -4.75
C TRP A 75 6.99 -4.25 -6.25
N PRO A 76 7.56 -3.11 -6.66
CA PRO A 76 7.93 -1.94 -5.84
C PRO A 76 6.76 -1.01 -5.53
N TYR A 77 6.84 -0.30 -4.40
CA TYR A 77 5.91 0.79 -4.09
C TYR A 77 6.25 1.99 -4.97
N THR A 78 5.33 2.31 -5.88
CA THR A 78 5.52 3.34 -6.91
C THR A 78 5.76 4.72 -6.32
N PHE A 79 5.15 5.03 -5.18
CA PHE A 79 5.32 6.32 -4.52
C PHE A 79 6.70 6.51 -3.90
N GLU A 80 7.31 5.45 -3.34
CA GLU A 80 8.69 5.49 -2.83
C GLU A 80 9.70 5.72 -3.95
N LEU A 81 9.53 5.02 -5.08
CA LEU A 81 10.32 5.24 -6.29
C LEU A 81 10.18 6.68 -6.81
N PHE A 82 8.95 7.19 -6.84
CA PHE A 82 8.69 8.55 -7.32
C PHE A 82 9.32 9.61 -6.39
N MET A 83 9.21 9.45 -5.07
CA MET A 83 9.89 10.33 -4.11
C MET A 83 11.41 10.28 -4.25
N LEU A 84 11.99 9.10 -4.46
CA LEU A 84 13.43 8.97 -4.72
C LEU A 84 13.84 9.82 -5.94
N VAL A 85 13.10 9.71 -7.05
CA VAL A 85 13.38 10.47 -8.28
C VAL A 85 13.24 11.98 -8.04
N VAL A 86 12.15 12.42 -7.41
CA VAL A 86 11.92 13.85 -7.13
C VAL A 86 13.03 14.42 -6.25
N ASN A 87 13.38 13.73 -5.16
CA ASN A 87 14.44 14.18 -4.25
C ASN A 87 15.82 14.19 -4.93
N ALA A 88 16.14 13.19 -5.74
CA ALA A 88 17.40 13.13 -6.49
C ALA A 88 17.52 14.26 -7.52
N VAL A 89 16.44 14.56 -8.25
CA VAL A 89 16.40 15.67 -9.21
C VAL A 89 16.54 17.02 -8.48
N LEU A 90 15.79 17.22 -7.39
CA LEU A 90 15.90 18.45 -6.60
C LEU A 90 17.30 18.61 -5.99
N LEU A 91 17.94 17.52 -5.55
CA LEU A 91 19.33 17.53 -5.09
C LEU A 91 20.28 17.98 -6.20
N GLY A 92 20.15 17.42 -7.41
CA GLY A 92 20.94 17.83 -8.57
C GLY A 92 20.78 19.32 -8.92
N VAL A 93 19.55 19.83 -8.88
CA VAL A 93 19.23 21.24 -9.16
C VAL A 93 19.65 22.17 -8.01
N SER A 94 19.79 21.66 -6.79
CA SER A 94 20.19 22.46 -5.63
C SER A 94 21.65 22.94 -5.70
N TYR A 95 22.52 22.24 -6.43
CA TYR A 95 23.92 22.65 -6.60
C TYR A 95 24.09 23.93 -7.44
N PRO A 96 23.49 24.08 -8.62
CA PRO A 96 23.59 25.32 -9.39
C PRO A 96 22.75 26.46 -8.81
N GLU A 97 21.57 26.18 -8.25
CA GLU A 97 20.60 27.22 -7.85
C GLU A 97 20.01 26.98 -6.45
N PRO A 98 20.83 26.98 -5.38
CA PRO A 98 20.39 26.61 -4.03
C PRO A 98 19.32 27.57 -3.48
N GLY A 99 19.41 28.86 -3.81
CA GLY A 99 18.46 29.87 -3.33
C GLY A 99 17.04 29.66 -3.88
N VAL A 100 16.92 29.31 -5.16
CA VAL A 100 15.63 29.06 -5.83
C VAL A 100 15.02 27.77 -5.30
N VAL A 101 15.81 26.69 -5.22
CA VAL A 101 15.33 25.42 -4.70
C VAL A 101 14.89 25.57 -3.25
N LYS A 102 15.72 26.19 -2.39
CA LYS A 102 15.37 26.42 -0.98
C LYS A 102 14.03 27.12 -0.83
N LYS A 103 13.82 28.20 -1.59
CA LYS A 103 12.61 29.01 -1.53
C LYS A 103 11.38 28.21 -1.97
N TYR A 104 11.45 27.50 -3.09
CA TYR A 104 10.28 26.88 -3.73
C TYR A 104 10.14 25.36 -3.51
N LEU A 105 11.05 24.72 -2.76
CA LEU A 105 11.03 23.27 -2.57
C LEU A 105 9.68 22.74 -2.06
N PRO A 106 9.02 23.32 -1.04
CA PRO A 106 7.73 22.80 -0.58
C PRO A 106 6.65 22.89 -1.65
N PHE A 107 6.66 23.94 -2.46
CA PHE A 107 5.74 24.10 -3.58
C PHE A 107 6.00 23.05 -4.65
N ILE A 108 7.24 22.94 -5.11
CA ILE A 108 7.66 22.05 -6.20
C ILE A 108 7.40 20.60 -5.82
N SER A 109 7.88 20.15 -4.67
CA SER A 109 7.73 18.76 -4.23
C SER A 109 6.27 18.35 -4.10
N ASN A 110 5.44 19.13 -3.37
CA ASN A 110 4.02 18.82 -3.22
C ASN A 110 3.27 18.91 -4.56
N ALA A 111 3.64 19.82 -5.47
CA ALA A 111 3.03 19.88 -6.80
C ALA A 111 3.34 18.62 -7.64
N PHE A 112 4.56 18.11 -7.59
CA PHE A 112 4.93 16.84 -8.23
C PHE A 112 4.20 15.65 -7.60
N TYR A 113 4.09 15.59 -6.27
CA TYR A 113 3.34 14.53 -5.58
C TYR A 113 1.83 14.59 -5.87
N ALA A 114 1.24 15.79 -5.91
CA ALA A 114 -0.14 16.00 -6.33
C ALA A 114 -0.37 15.52 -7.76
N THR A 115 0.53 15.89 -8.68
CA THR A 115 0.46 15.49 -10.09
C THR A 115 0.57 13.99 -10.23
N PHE A 116 1.51 13.35 -9.53
CA PHE A 116 1.64 11.90 -9.53
C PHE A 116 0.39 11.20 -8.98
N ALA A 117 -0.13 11.67 -7.84
CA ALA A 117 -1.34 11.10 -7.24
C ALA A 117 -2.55 11.23 -8.18
N LEU A 118 -2.76 12.41 -8.77
CA LEU A 118 -3.82 12.67 -9.73
C LEU A 118 -3.66 11.82 -11.00
N LEU A 119 -2.45 11.77 -11.56
CA LEU A 119 -2.17 10.99 -12.77
C LEU A 119 -2.38 9.50 -12.53
N SER A 120 -2.06 8.99 -11.34
CA SER A 120 -2.32 7.60 -10.98
C SER A 120 -3.82 7.27 -11.00
N ILE A 121 -4.67 8.22 -10.60
CA ILE A 121 -6.13 8.11 -10.69
C ILE A 121 -6.57 8.15 -12.16
N MET A 122 -6.03 9.07 -12.96
CA MET A 122 -6.36 9.22 -14.38
C MET A 122 -5.98 7.99 -15.22
N ILE A 123 -4.84 7.35 -14.94
CA ILE A 123 -4.38 6.12 -15.63
C ILE A 123 -5.13 4.87 -15.10
N THR A 124 -6.16 5.06 -14.28
CA THR A 124 -7.00 4.01 -13.69
C THR A 124 -6.27 3.04 -12.74
N LYS A 125 -5.08 3.43 -12.27
CA LYS A 125 -4.22 2.62 -11.40
C LYS A 125 -3.76 3.48 -10.22
N PRO A 126 -4.65 3.78 -9.25
CA PRO A 126 -4.32 4.64 -8.12
C PRO A 126 -3.13 4.06 -7.36
N PHE A 127 -2.11 4.89 -7.07
CA PHE A 127 -0.87 4.42 -6.44
C PHE A 127 -1.13 3.75 -5.08
N THR A 128 -2.18 4.18 -4.37
CA THR A 128 -2.57 3.63 -3.08
C THR A 128 -3.04 2.17 -3.15
N LEU A 129 -3.40 1.67 -4.34
CA LEU A 129 -3.87 0.30 -4.54
C LEU A 129 -2.84 -0.74 -4.08
N GLN A 130 -1.55 -0.43 -4.18
CA GLN A 130 -0.47 -1.30 -3.70
C GLN A 130 -0.60 -1.51 -2.19
N TYR A 131 -0.72 -0.43 -1.41
CA TYR A 131 -0.91 -0.50 0.04
C TYR A 131 -2.22 -1.17 0.44
N VAL A 132 -3.33 -0.84 -0.23
CA VAL A 132 -4.65 -1.40 0.08
C VAL A 132 -4.71 -2.92 -0.17
N ARG A 133 -3.98 -3.43 -1.17
CA ARG A 133 -3.92 -4.87 -1.48
C ARG A 133 -3.21 -5.70 -0.41
N GLU A 134 -2.38 -5.09 0.43
CA GLU A 134 -1.74 -5.78 1.55
C GLU A 134 -2.72 -6.13 2.68
N PHE A 135 -3.93 -5.54 2.68
CA PHE A 135 -4.97 -5.83 3.69
C PHE A 135 -5.83 -7.06 3.35
N VAL A 136 -5.70 -7.60 2.14
CA VAL A 136 -6.58 -8.66 1.64
C VAL A 136 -5.80 -9.83 1.05
N PRO A 137 -6.38 -11.05 1.07
CA PRO A 137 -5.77 -12.18 0.39
C PRO A 137 -5.64 -11.95 -1.13
N PRO A 138 -4.75 -12.68 -1.81
CA PRO A 138 -4.54 -12.61 -3.25
C PRO A 138 -5.81 -12.58 -4.10
N ALA A 139 -6.74 -13.50 -3.82
CA ALA A 139 -7.99 -13.66 -4.55
C ALA A 139 -8.92 -12.43 -4.45
N ALA A 140 -8.88 -11.70 -3.34
CA ALA A 140 -9.74 -10.51 -3.13
C ALA A 140 -9.08 -9.20 -3.59
N GLY A 141 -7.82 -9.25 -4.07
CA GLY A 141 -7.06 -8.05 -4.47
C GLY A 141 -7.55 -7.32 -5.73
N VAL A 142 -8.55 -7.89 -6.40
CA VAL A 142 -9.22 -7.32 -7.59
C VAL A 142 -10.68 -6.94 -7.34
N HIS A 143 -11.16 -7.07 -6.09
CA HIS A 143 -12.55 -6.78 -5.77
C HIS A 143 -12.88 -5.28 -5.97
N ASP A 144 -14.02 -4.98 -6.59
CA ASP A 144 -14.42 -3.60 -6.96
C ASP A 144 -14.44 -2.65 -5.76
N SER A 145 -14.98 -3.07 -4.62
CA SER A 145 -14.99 -2.28 -3.39
C SER A 145 -13.57 -1.90 -2.91
N LEU A 146 -12.59 -2.79 -3.11
CA LEU A 146 -11.21 -2.52 -2.77
C LEU A 146 -10.58 -1.52 -3.73
N VAL A 147 -10.85 -1.66 -5.02
CA VAL A 147 -10.40 -0.71 -6.03
C VAL A 147 -10.99 0.68 -5.77
N LYS A 148 -12.30 0.78 -5.46
CA LYS A 148 -12.97 2.02 -5.07
C LYS A 148 -12.34 2.65 -3.82
N SER A 149 -11.97 1.84 -2.83
CA SER A 149 -11.22 2.29 -1.64
C SER A 149 -9.87 2.91 -2.00
N ALA A 150 -9.13 2.29 -2.91
CA ALA A 150 -7.86 2.81 -3.39
C ALA A 150 -8.06 4.18 -4.08
N TYR A 151 -9.07 4.34 -4.93
CA TYR A 151 -9.40 5.64 -5.51
C TYR A 151 -9.73 6.69 -4.44
N GLY A 152 -10.53 6.35 -3.44
CA GLY A 152 -10.87 7.25 -2.34
C GLY A 152 -9.64 7.72 -1.57
N THR A 153 -8.74 6.79 -1.21
CA THR A 153 -7.51 7.12 -0.49
C THR A 153 -6.52 7.90 -1.36
N ALA A 154 -6.38 7.57 -2.65
CA ALA A 154 -5.55 8.34 -3.59
C ALA A 154 -6.10 9.77 -3.80
N ALA A 155 -7.42 9.96 -3.80
CA ALA A 155 -8.05 11.27 -3.86
C ALA A 155 -7.74 12.09 -2.60
N VAL A 156 -7.75 11.48 -1.41
CA VAL A 156 -7.34 12.13 -0.16
C VAL A 156 -5.88 12.58 -0.24
N TRP A 157 -4.96 11.73 -0.71
CA TRP A 157 -3.56 12.10 -0.93
C TRP A 157 -3.40 13.25 -1.94
N THR A 158 -4.15 13.21 -3.05
CA THR A 158 -4.14 14.27 -4.06
C THR A 158 -4.58 15.60 -3.45
N LEU A 159 -5.69 15.60 -2.71
CA LEU A 159 -6.21 16.78 -2.02
C LEU A 159 -5.20 17.32 -0.99
N THR A 160 -4.59 16.43 -0.21
CA THR A 160 -3.53 16.79 0.76
C THR A 160 -2.37 17.50 0.07
N PHE A 161 -1.85 16.96 -1.03
CA PHE A 161 -0.72 17.58 -1.71
C PHE A 161 -1.11 18.90 -2.38
N VAL A 162 -2.28 18.99 -3.01
CA VAL A 162 -2.81 20.25 -3.55
C VAL A 162 -2.97 21.30 -2.45
N ALA A 163 -3.55 20.92 -1.31
CA ALA A 163 -3.69 21.81 -0.17
C ALA A 163 -2.32 22.30 0.34
N ASN A 164 -1.34 21.40 0.48
CA ASN A 164 0.01 21.76 0.89
C ASN A 164 0.69 22.73 -0.08
N THR A 165 0.51 22.51 -1.39
CA THR A 165 1.01 23.43 -2.43
C THR A 165 0.38 24.83 -2.29
N LEU A 166 -0.93 24.90 -1.99
CA LEU A 166 -1.63 26.18 -1.82
C LEU A 166 -1.29 26.86 -0.48
N LEU A 167 -1.15 26.10 0.60
CA LEU A 167 -0.79 26.63 1.92
C LEU A 167 0.58 27.31 1.92
N TYR A 168 1.51 26.80 1.11
CA TYR A 168 2.81 27.44 0.91
C TYR A 168 2.70 28.90 0.41
N LEU A 169 1.66 29.25 -0.34
CA LEU A 169 1.47 30.61 -0.86
C LEU A 169 1.12 31.62 0.24
N ILE A 170 0.57 31.19 1.38
CA ILE A 170 0.15 32.08 2.48
C ILE A 170 1.33 32.93 3.01
N PRO A 171 2.46 32.35 3.46
CA PRO A 171 3.60 33.15 3.90
C PRO A 171 4.24 33.96 2.76
N VAL A 172 4.20 33.46 1.52
CA VAL A 172 4.73 34.17 0.34
C VAL A 172 3.94 35.44 0.04
N CYS A 173 2.60 35.36 0.03
CA CYS A 173 1.73 36.52 -0.16
C CYS A 173 1.85 37.56 0.95
N ARG A 174 2.36 37.16 2.13
CA ARG A 174 2.63 38.08 3.26
C ARG A 174 4.03 38.68 3.23
N GLY A 175 4.86 38.34 2.24
CA GLY A 175 6.24 38.80 2.13
C GLY A 175 7.12 38.33 3.30
N ARG A 176 6.78 37.18 3.90
CA ARG A 176 7.50 36.60 5.05
C ARG A 176 8.25 35.34 4.66
N ASP A 177 8.53 35.13 3.38
CA ASP A 177 9.11 33.91 2.85
C ASP A 177 10.59 33.70 3.22
N SER A 178 11.31 34.77 3.57
CA SER A 178 12.71 34.75 4.00
C SER A 178 12.91 34.45 5.50
N ASP A 179 11.91 34.75 6.33
CA ASP A 179 12.04 34.72 7.79
C ASP A 179 11.77 33.30 8.32
N HIS A 180 12.77 32.41 8.37
CA HIS A 180 12.58 31.03 8.83
C HIS A 180 11.93 30.93 10.23
N ASN A 181 12.32 31.81 11.16
CA ASN A 181 11.79 31.83 12.53
C ASN A 181 10.37 32.40 12.65
N ASN A 182 9.75 32.84 11.55
CA ASN A 182 8.39 33.35 11.58
C ASN A 182 7.41 32.20 11.83
N ALA A 183 6.53 32.37 12.81
CA ALA A 183 5.49 31.41 13.14
C ALA A 183 4.65 30.99 11.92
N LEU A 184 4.40 31.90 10.97
CA LEU A 184 3.68 31.57 9.73
C LEU A 184 4.42 30.56 8.86
N ASN A 185 5.74 30.69 8.71
CA ASN A 185 6.54 29.72 7.94
C ASN A 185 6.53 28.36 8.64
N LEU A 186 6.77 28.35 9.95
CA LEU A 186 6.80 27.11 10.71
C LEU A 186 5.46 26.36 10.64
N VAL A 187 4.33 27.07 10.81
CA VAL A 187 3.00 26.47 10.75
C VAL A 187 2.63 26.02 9.34
N PHE A 188 2.76 26.88 8.33
CA PHE A 188 2.24 26.62 6.99
C PHE A 188 3.21 25.85 6.08
N ARG A 189 4.52 25.90 6.33
CA ARG A 189 5.52 25.15 5.54
C ARG A 189 5.96 23.84 6.17
N ILE A 190 5.85 23.70 7.50
CA ILE A 190 6.35 22.51 8.21
C ILE A 190 5.21 21.76 8.89
N ILE A 191 4.54 22.34 9.89
CA ILE A 191 3.59 21.62 10.74
C ILE A 191 2.36 21.13 9.94
N LEU A 192 1.68 22.03 9.23
CA LEU A 192 0.46 21.69 8.51
C LEU A 192 0.68 20.67 7.38
N PRO A 193 1.74 20.80 6.53
CA PRO A 193 2.00 19.79 5.52
C PRO A 193 2.25 18.39 6.07
N ILE A 194 3.03 18.30 7.16
CA ILE A 194 3.29 17.02 7.85
C ILE A 194 1.99 16.45 8.43
N PHE A 195 1.17 17.31 9.07
CA PHE A 195 -0.11 16.89 9.64
C PHE A 195 -1.08 16.35 8.57
N PHE A 196 -1.22 17.03 7.44
CA PHE A 196 -2.09 16.57 6.35
C PHE A 196 -1.56 15.30 5.67
N ALA A 197 -0.25 15.16 5.50
CA ALA A 197 0.36 13.93 4.99
C ALA A 197 0.13 12.75 5.94
N LEU A 198 0.29 12.97 7.24
CA LEU A 198 -0.01 11.97 8.27
C LEU A 198 -1.49 11.58 8.26
N PHE A 199 -2.40 12.55 8.15
CA PHE A 199 -3.82 12.30 8.03
C PHE A 199 -4.15 11.45 6.79
N ALA A 200 -3.55 11.73 5.64
CA ALA A 200 -3.72 10.94 4.42
C ALA A 200 -3.20 9.49 4.59
N ALA A 201 -2.07 9.30 5.27
CA ALA A 201 -1.54 7.98 5.60
C ALA A 201 -2.48 7.22 6.55
N ILE A 202 -3.02 7.87 7.59
CA ILE A 202 -4.00 7.29 8.50
C ILE A 202 -5.29 6.93 7.75
N ALA A 203 -5.78 7.79 6.85
CA ALA A 203 -6.95 7.50 6.02
C ALA A 203 -6.70 6.26 5.13
N THR A 204 -5.51 6.17 4.54
CA THR A 204 -5.09 5.00 3.75
C THR A 204 -5.03 3.72 4.59
N ARG A 205 -4.73 3.85 5.89
CA ARG A 205 -4.70 2.74 6.83
C ARG A 205 -6.08 2.31 7.30
N MET A 206 -6.92 3.27 7.68
CA MET A 206 -8.20 3.02 8.35
C MET A 206 -9.33 2.70 7.39
N TRP A 207 -9.36 3.34 6.21
CA TRP A 207 -10.45 3.18 5.24
C TRP A 207 -10.57 1.74 4.70
N PRO A 208 -9.48 1.07 4.29
CA PRO A 208 -9.55 -0.33 3.88
C PRO A 208 -10.01 -1.27 4.98
N LEU A 209 -9.63 -1.03 6.25
CA LEU A 209 -10.02 -1.91 7.36
C LEU A 209 -11.53 -1.98 7.53
N ALA A 210 -12.22 -0.86 7.39
CA ALA A 210 -13.68 -0.82 7.46
C ALA A 210 -14.31 -1.68 6.35
N LEU A 211 -13.74 -1.63 5.14
CA LEU A 211 -14.22 -2.40 3.99
C LEU A 211 -13.88 -3.88 4.07
N VAL A 212 -12.70 -4.24 4.57
CA VAL A 212 -12.31 -5.65 4.76
C VAL A 212 -13.29 -6.38 5.68
N ARG A 213 -13.80 -5.70 6.72
CA ARG A 213 -14.84 -6.26 7.60
C ARG A 213 -16.13 -6.59 6.83
N GLN A 214 -16.53 -5.74 5.88
CA GLN A 214 -17.69 -5.99 5.02
C GLN A 214 -17.41 -7.09 3.99
N LEU A 215 -16.22 -7.10 3.41
CA LEU A 215 -15.81 -8.07 2.40
C LEU A 215 -15.61 -9.48 2.95
N ARG A 216 -15.38 -9.64 4.27
CA ARG A 216 -15.28 -10.94 4.92
C ARG A 216 -16.49 -11.83 4.68
N HIS A 217 -17.67 -11.24 4.49
CA HIS A 217 -18.92 -11.95 4.25
C HIS A 217 -19.28 -12.06 2.75
N SER A 218 -18.43 -11.56 1.86
CA SER A 218 -18.67 -11.56 0.42
C SER A 218 -18.12 -12.82 -0.26
N THR A 219 -18.85 -13.32 -1.26
CA THR A 219 -18.46 -14.47 -2.09
C THR A 219 -17.11 -14.20 -2.77
N GLY A 220 -16.06 -14.92 -2.35
CA GLY A 220 -14.69 -14.76 -2.85
C GLY A 220 -13.65 -14.68 -1.74
N PHE A 221 -14.03 -14.17 -0.55
CA PHE A 221 -13.20 -14.25 0.66
C PHE A 221 -13.15 -15.69 1.20
N ASP A 222 -14.28 -16.41 1.18
CA ASP A 222 -14.40 -17.79 1.65
C ASP A 222 -13.64 -18.81 0.78
N GLY A 223 -13.58 -18.56 -0.53
CA GLY A 223 -12.86 -19.43 -1.48
C GLY A 223 -11.34 -19.34 -1.35
N ALA A 224 -10.83 -18.18 -0.91
CA ALA A 224 -9.40 -17.96 -0.71
C ALA A 224 -8.87 -18.69 0.53
N MET A 225 -9.66 -18.75 1.60
CA MET A 225 -9.32 -19.53 2.80
C MET A 225 -9.39 -21.04 2.58
N ARG A 226 -10.09 -21.48 1.52
CA ARG A 226 -10.28 -22.90 1.19
C ARG A 226 -9.40 -23.39 0.05
N LYS A 227 -8.27 -22.73 -0.23
CA LYS A 227 -7.18 -23.42 -0.93
C LYS A 227 -6.57 -24.42 0.06
N VAL A 228 -7.14 -25.62 0.08
CA VAL A 228 -6.50 -26.80 0.65
C VAL A 228 -5.15 -26.92 -0.04
N VAL A 229 -4.07 -26.55 0.65
CA VAL A 229 -2.71 -26.86 0.19
C VAL A 229 -2.60 -28.36 0.30
N ILE A 230 -2.95 -29.06 -0.77
CA ILE A 230 -2.65 -30.48 -0.90
C ILE A 230 -1.12 -30.52 -0.97
N ASN A 231 -0.47 -30.88 0.13
CA ASN A 231 0.97 -31.03 0.17
C ASN A 231 1.37 -32.10 -0.86
N PRO A 232 2.04 -31.75 -1.97
CA PRO A 232 2.40 -32.72 -3.00
C PRO A 232 3.40 -33.77 -2.49
N LEU A 233 4.11 -33.48 -1.38
CA LEU A 233 4.97 -34.43 -0.69
C LEU A 233 4.20 -35.41 0.20
N ALA A 234 2.97 -35.06 0.63
CA ALA A 234 2.07 -36.00 1.28
C ALA A 234 1.45 -37.01 0.29
N LEU A 235 1.57 -36.76 -1.02
CA LEU A 235 1.14 -37.66 -2.10
C LEU A 235 2.22 -38.65 -2.55
N HIS A 236 3.47 -38.52 -2.08
CA HIS A 236 4.62 -39.24 -2.67
C HIS A 236 5.16 -40.41 -1.83
N GLY A 237 4.40 -40.97 -0.89
CA GLY A 237 4.95 -41.95 0.06
C GLY A 237 4.10 -43.16 0.48
N GLY A 238 2.95 -43.43 -0.14
CA GLY A 238 2.10 -44.55 0.27
C GLY A 238 1.74 -45.49 -0.88
N PRO A 239 1.94 -46.82 -0.78
CA PRO A 239 1.37 -47.80 -1.70
C PRO A 239 -0.16 -47.97 -1.53
N TYR A 240 -0.80 -47.09 -0.77
CA TYR A 240 -2.23 -47.12 -0.51
C TYR A 240 -2.90 -46.09 -1.40
N GLY A 241 -3.81 -46.57 -2.23
CA GLY A 241 -4.45 -45.84 -3.32
C GLY A 241 -5.12 -44.53 -2.90
N LEU A 242 -5.55 -43.80 -3.95
CA LEU A 242 -6.37 -42.60 -3.85
C LEU A 242 -7.33 -42.67 -2.65
N PRO A 243 -7.39 -41.63 -1.80
CA PRO A 243 -8.37 -41.61 -0.73
C PRO A 243 -9.76 -41.86 -1.34
N PRO A 244 -10.58 -42.73 -0.74
CA PRO A 244 -11.89 -43.04 -1.26
C PRO A 244 -12.67 -41.74 -1.48
N PRO A 245 -13.46 -41.63 -2.56
CA PRO A 245 -14.26 -40.44 -2.82
C PRO A 245 -15.07 -40.09 -1.58
N LEU A 246 -15.02 -38.82 -1.19
CA LEU A 246 -15.77 -38.30 -0.05
C LEU A 246 -17.23 -38.74 -0.18
N PRO A 247 -17.82 -39.37 0.85
CA PRO A 247 -19.22 -39.75 0.81
C PRO A 247 -20.05 -38.49 0.58
N LEU A 248 -20.83 -38.50 -0.51
CA LEU A 248 -21.82 -37.47 -0.77
C LEU A 248 -22.73 -37.37 0.47
N PRO A 249 -23.03 -36.15 0.97
CA PRO A 249 -23.90 -35.99 2.11
C PRO A 249 -25.25 -36.67 1.82
N PRO A 250 -25.78 -37.48 2.75
CA PRO A 250 -27.02 -38.19 2.52
C PRO A 250 -28.17 -37.19 2.38
N GLY A 251 -28.78 -37.16 1.19
CA GLY A 251 -30.16 -36.74 0.99
C GLY A 251 -30.56 -35.35 1.48
N GLY A 252 -29.73 -34.33 1.30
CA GLY A 252 -30.19 -32.95 1.39
C GLY A 252 -31.14 -32.62 0.22
N PRO A 253 -32.24 -31.87 0.43
CA PRO A 253 -33.28 -31.60 -0.59
C PRO A 253 -32.83 -30.77 -1.82
N TYR A 254 -31.52 -30.56 -2.01
CA TYR A 254 -30.93 -29.84 -3.13
C TYR A 254 -30.34 -30.76 -4.22
N ALA A 255 -30.53 -32.09 -4.13
CA ALA A 255 -29.93 -33.06 -5.05
C ALA A 255 -30.63 -33.20 -6.42
N ALA A 256 -31.74 -32.50 -6.68
CA ALA A 256 -32.41 -32.52 -7.97
C ALA A 256 -32.19 -31.20 -8.71
N GLY A 257 -31.14 -31.11 -9.54
CA GLY A 257 -31.08 -30.07 -10.57
C GLY A 257 -29.71 -29.59 -11.03
N LEU A 258 -28.63 -29.86 -10.30
CA LEU A 258 -27.29 -29.44 -10.74
C LEU A 258 -26.61 -30.58 -11.50
N SER A 259 -26.80 -30.59 -12.82
CA SER A 259 -25.96 -31.34 -13.74
C SER A 259 -24.48 -31.05 -13.43
N PRO A 260 -23.62 -32.07 -13.24
CA PRO A 260 -22.22 -31.86 -12.98
C PRO A 260 -21.60 -31.09 -14.16
N ARG A 261 -21.23 -29.82 -13.94
CA ARG A 261 -20.41 -29.09 -14.89
C ARG A 261 -19.04 -29.78 -14.92
N PRO A 262 -18.54 -30.23 -16.08
CA PRO A 262 -17.21 -30.80 -16.17
C PRO A 262 -16.21 -29.75 -15.71
N LEU A 263 -15.38 -30.15 -14.75
CA LEU A 263 -14.27 -29.35 -14.25
C LEU A 263 -13.22 -29.34 -15.37
N HIS A 264 -13.24 -28.31 -16.22
CA HIS A 264 -12.19 -28.10 -17.21
C HIS A 264 -10.90 -27.73 -16.47
N VAL A 265 -10.09 -28.74 -16.20
CA VAL A 265 -8.71 -28.55 -15.72
C VAL A 265 -7.90 -28.09 -16.93
N HIS A 266 -7.69 -26.78 -17.04
CA HIS A 266 -6.64 -26.25 -17.91
C HIS A 266 -5.30 -26.54 -17.25
N ALA A 267 -4.65 -27.63 -17.67
CA ALA A 267 -3.23 -27.82 -17.42
C ALA A 267 -2.48 -26.75 -18.22
N VAL A 268 -1.97 -25.73 -17.53
CA VAL A 268 -0.97 -24.82 -18.10
C VAL A 268 0.37 -25.54 -17.98
N ALA A 269 0.84 -26.09 -19.09
CA ALA A 269 2.21 -26.54 -19.20
C ALA A 269 3.12 -25.31 -19.19
N THR A 270 4.05 -25.28 -18.23
CA THR A 270 5.22 -24.39 -18.22
C THR A 270 6.33 -24.99 -19.06
#